data_AF-A0A0R1SC10-F1
#
_entry.id   AF-A0A0R1SC10-F1
#
_cell.length_a   1.000
_cell.length_b   1.000
_cell.length_c   1.000
_cell.angle_alpha   90.00
_cell.angle_beta   90.00
_cell.angle_gamma   90.00
#
_symmetry.space_group_name_H-M   'P 1'
#
loop_
_entity.id
_entity.type
_entity.pdbx_description
1 polymer ?
#
loop_
_entity_poly.entity_id
_entity_poly.type
_entity_poly.pdbx_seq_one_letter_code
_entity_poly.pdbx_strand_id
1 'polypeptide(L)'
;MGILLALIPAIGWGMQPLIARKVGGSPANQIFGTGLGALIIGIFIYFIDGAVSGKNFWISFAAGLLWSMGQVGQYITFNQIGVTKTMPISTGLQIIGTSLIGVLIFGEWAGAASKWIGAFAILLVIIGVSCTSITDQKSGESTSGSLTKGLAVLIPTTIG
;
A
#
# COMPACT_ATOMS: atom_id res chain seq x y z
N MET A 1 14.63 15.85 -13.98
CA MET A 1 15.12 14.54 -13.50
C MET A 1 14.19 13.90 -12.46
N GLY A 2 13.73 14.62 -11.42
CA GLY A 2 12.95 14.02 -10.32
C GLY A 2 11.63 13.35 -10.72
N ILE A 3 10.88 13.93 -11.68
CA ILE A 3 9.61 13.34 -12.14
C ILE A 3 9.83 11.97 -12.81
N LEU A 4 10.88 11.82 -13.63
CA LEU A 4 11.18 10.55 -14.29
C LEU A 4 11.53 9.45 -13.26
N LEU A 5 12.27 9.81 -12.21
CA LEU A 5 12.59 8.89 -11.12
C LEU A 5 11.34 8.49 -10.32
N ALA A 6 10.38 9.40 -10.14
CA ALA A 6 9.11 9.12 -9.45
C ALA A 6 8.17 8.20 -10.26
N LEU A 7 8.30 8.16 -11.59
CA LEU A 7 7.48 7.29 -12.44
C LEU A 7 7.87 5.81 -12.31
N ILE A 8 9.14 5.50 -12.05
CA ILE A 8 9.63 4.12 -11.90
C ILE A 8 8.85 3.36 -10.81
N PRO A 9 8.79 3.84 -9.54
CA PRO A 9 8.02 3.15 -8.51
C PRO A 9 6.52 3.19 -8.79
N ALA A 10 5.99 4.25 -9.41
CA ALA A 10 4.56 4.32 -9.75
C ALA A 10 4.15 3.21 -10.74
N ILE A 11 4.97 2.98 -11.76
CA ILE A 11 4.76 1.89 -12.73
C ILE A 11 4.95 0.53 -12.05
N GLY A 12 6.03 0.37 -11.27
CA GLY A 12 6.30 -0.86 -10.53
C GLY A 12 5.15 -1.26 -9.62
N TRP A 13 4.70 -0.35 -8.75
CA TRP A 13 3.57 -0.56 -7.84
C TRP A 13 2.24 -0.77 -8.57
N GLY A 14 2.01 -0.08 -9.70
CA GLY A 14 0.81 -0.27 -10.51
C GLY A 14 0.75 -1.64 -11.21
N MET A 15 1.90 -2.17 -11.65
CA MET A 15 1.99 -3.46 -12.33
C MET A 15 2.01 -4.65 -11.36
N GLN A 16 2.59 -4.48 -10.18
CA GLN A 16 2.77 -5.50 -9.15
C GLN A 16 1.48 -6.30 -8.83
N PRO A 17 0.30 -5.71 -8.59
CA PRO A 17 -0.92 -6.49 -8.31
C PRO A 17 -1.46 -7.24 -9.53
N LEU A 18 -1.25 -6.72 -10.74
CA LEU A 18 -1.68 -7.37 -11.97
C LEU A 18 -0.86 -8.65 -12.19
N ILE A 19 0.46 -8.56 -11.97
CA ILE A 19 1.36 -9.70 -12.02
C ILE A 19 1.03 -10.68 -10.91
N ALA A 20 0.87 -10.23 -9.66
CA ALA A 20 0.54 -11.09 -8.53
C ALA A 20 -0.76 -11.88 -8.76
N ARG A 21 -1.81 -11.22 -9.28
CA ARG A 21 -3.06 -11.89 -9.64
C ARG A 21 -2.92 -12.85 -10.82
N LYS A 22 -2.09 -12.50 -11.83
CA LYS A 22 -1.87 -13.35 -13.01
C LYS A 22 -1.06 -14.61 -12.69
N VAL A 23 -0.02 -14.48 -11.86
CA VAL A 23 0.80 -15.61 -11.38
C VAL A 23 -0.02 -16.48 -10.43
N GLY A 24 -0.93 -15.88 -9.65
CA GLY A 24 -1.79 -16.58 -8.72
C GLY A 24 -1.02 -17.04 -7.47
N GLY A 25 -1.47 -18.13 -6.86
CA GLY A 25 -0.90 -18.67 -5.62
C GLY A 25 -1.50 -18.07 -4.35
N SER A 26 -1.09 -18.61 -3.21
CA SER A 26 -1.53 -18.11 -1.90
C SER A 26 -0.90 -16.74 -1.60
N PRO A 27 -1.57 -15.86 -0.83
CA PRO A 27 -0.98 -14.61 -0.35
C PRO A 27 0.38 -14.81 0.33
N ALA A 28 0.57 -15.94 1.02
CA ALA A 28 1.83 -16.33 1.64
C ALA A 28 2.97 -16.52 0.61
N ASN A 29 2.69 -17.15 -0.53
CA ASN A 29 3.68 -17.31 -1.60
C ASN A 29 3.99 -15.97 -2.28
N GLN A 30 3.00 -15.09 -2.41
CA GLN A 30 3.17 -13.76 -3.00
C GLN A 30 4.05 -12.85 -2.13
N ILE A 31 3.80 -12.80 -0.82
CA ILE A 31 4.65 -12.04 0.10
C ILE A 31 6.05 -12.64 0.18
N PHE A 32 6.17 -13.97 0.21
CA PHE A 32 7.47 -14.64 0.26
C PHE A 32 8.29 -14.32 -0.99
N GLY A 33 7.70 -14.42 -2.18
CA GLY A 33 8.38 -14.07 -3.43
C GLY A 33 8.78 -12.59 -3.49
N THR A 34 7.92 -11.70 -2.98
CA THR A 34 8.22 -10.26 -2.89
C THR A 34 9.40 -9.99 -1.95
N GLY A 35 9.38 -10.60 -0.75
CA GLY A 35 10.44 -10.47 0.23
C GLY A 35 11.78 -11.05 -0.26
N LEU A 36 11.74 -12.21 -0.92
CA LEU A 36 12.94 -12.83 -1.52
C LEU A 36 13.53 -11.93 -2.62
N GLY A 37 12.69 -11.38 -3.50
CA GLY A 37 13.12 -10.44 -4.53
C GLY A 37 13.77 -9.19 -3.94
N ALA A 38 13.13 -8.59 -2.93
CA ALA A 38 13.67 -7.43 -2.21
C ALA A 38 15.00 -7.74 -1.51
N LEU A 39 15.14 -8.92 -0.91
CA LEU A 39 16.38 -9.37 -0.28
C LEU A 39 17.52 -9.51 -1.29
N ILE A 40 17.26 -10.13 -2.44
CA ILE A 40 18.26 -10.27 -3.51
C ILE A 40 18.75 -8.91 -3.96
N ILE A 41 17.84 -7.97 -4.25
CA ILE A 41 18.19 -6.60 -4.64
C ILE A 41 18.96 -5.89 -3.51
N GLY A 42 18.55 -6.05 -2.25
CA GLY A 42 19.25 -5.49 -1.09
C GLY A 42 20.69 -5.99 -0.96
N ILE A 43 20.93 -7.28 -1.21
CA ILE A 43 22.28 -7.86 -1.23
C ILE A 43 23.12 -7.26 -2.37
N PHE A 44 22.55 -7.12 -3.57
CA PHE A 44 23.25 -6.47 -4.68
C PHE A 44 23.66 -5.04 -4.34
N ILE A 45 22.76 -4.25 -3.75
CA ILE A 45 23.05 -2.87 -3.33
C ILE A 45 24.13 -2.85 -2.25
N TYR A 46 24.09 -3.78 -1.29
CA TYR A 46 25.12 -3.90 -0.24
C TYR A 46 26.53 -4.09 -0.82
N PHE A 47 26.68 -4.84 -1.91
CA PHE A 47 27.99 -5.02 -2.57
C PHE A 47 28.46 -3.78 -3.36
N ILE A 48 27.55 -2.90 -3.77
CA ILE A 48 27.87 -1.69 -4.54
C ILE A 48 28.19 -0.52 -3.60
N ASP A 49 27.30 -0.27 -2.63
CA ASP A 49 27.35 0.93 -1.77
C ASP A 49 27.87 0.63 -0.36
N GLY A 50 28.07 -0.63 0.00
CA GLY A 50 28.61 -1.06 1.29
C GLY A 50 27.57 -1.17 2.41
N ALA A 51 28.08 -1.31 3.64
CA ALA A 51 27.27 -1.59 4.81
C ALA A 51 26.59 -0.34 5.39
N VAL A 52 25.31 -0.50 5.75
CA VAL A 52 24.56 0.51 6.52
C VAL A 52 24.96 0.41 8.00
N SER A 53 24.99 1.53 8.72
CA SER A 53 25.18 1.56 10.17
C SER A 53 24.23 0.59 10.89
N GLY A 54 24.74 -0.13 11.90
CA GLY A 54 23.96 -1.15 12.61
C GLY A 54 22.65 -0.64 13.21
N LYS A 55 22.61 0.62 13.68
CA LYS A 55 21.37 1.25 14.16
C LYS A 55 20.34 1.42 13.03
N ASN A 56 20.78 1.92 11.88
CA ASN A 56 19.90 2.16 10.74
C ASN A 56 19.39 0.84 10.16
N PHE A 57 20.22 -0.20 10.15
CA PHE A 57 19.80 -1.55 9.75
C PHE A 57 18.61 -2.03 10.59
N TRP A 58 18.69 -1.95 11.93
CA TRP A 58 17.61 -2.42 12.79
C TRP A 58 16.33 -1.59 12.65
N ILE A 59 16.44 -0.27 12.45
CA ILE A 59 15.27 0.59 12.19
C ILE A 59 14.61 0.22 10.86
N SER A 60 15.40 0.08 9.79
CA SER A 60 14.90 -0.31 8.47
C SER A 60 14.31 -1.73 8.48
N PHE A 61 14.91 -2.64 9.24
CA PHE A 61 14.41 -4.00 9.42
C PHE A 61 13.04 -4.00 10.11
N ALA A 62 12.88 -3.25 11.20
CA ALA A 62 11.59 -3.11 11.88
C ALA A 62 10.52 -2.48 10.99
N ALA A 63 10.88 -1.46 10.20
CA ALA A 63 9.98 -0.86 9.21
C ALA A 63 9.57 -1.87 8.12
N GLY A 64 10.49 -2.72 7.67
CA GLY A 64 10.21 -3.79 6.71
C GLY A 64 9.27 -4.87 7.27
N LEU A 65 9.37 -5.19 8.56
CA LEU A 65 8.44 -6.12 9.21
C LEU A 65 7.02 -5.58 9.23
N LEU A 66 6.85 -4.31 9.63
CA LEU A 66 5.55 -3.63 9.58
C LEU A 66 5.02 -3.65 8.14
N TRP A 67 5.78 -3.12 7.19
CA TRP A 67 5.37 -3.07 5.78
C TRP A 67 4.95 -4.43 5.21
N SER A 68 5.64 -5.50 5.61
CA SER A 68 5.30 -6.86 5.17
C SER A 68 3.94 -7.31 5.69
N MET A 69 3.55 -6.93 6.90
CA MET A 69 2.20 -7.20 7.44
C MET A 69 1.13 -6.52 6.58
N GLY A 70 1.36 -5.27 6.21
CA GLY A 70 0.44 -4.49 5.38
C GLY A 70 0.29 -5.07 3.99
N GLN A 71 1.42 -5.48 3.41
CA GLN A 71 1.46 -6.10 2.11
C GLN A 71 0.72 -7.46 2.07
N VAL A 72 0.78 -8.25 3.15
CA VAL A 72 -0.02 -9.49 3.26
C VAL A 72 -1.52 -9.20 3.22
N GLY A 73 -1.98 -8.15 3.92
CA GLY A 73 -3.38 -7.72 3.87
C GLY A 73 -3.85 -7.33 2.48
N GLN A 74 -3.01 -6.63 1.73
CA GLN A 74 -3.28 -6.30 0.33
C GLN A 74 -3.41 -7.56 -0.53
N TYR A 75 -2.48 -8.51 -0.40
CA TYR A 75 -2.53 -9.78 -1.14
C TYR A 75 -3.77 -10.62 -0.83
N ILE A 76 -4.17 -10.70 0.44
CA ILE A 76 -5.41 -11.37 0.85
C ILE A 76 -6.62 -10.69 0.18
N THR A 77 -6.64 -9.36 0.19
CA THR A 77 -7.77 -8.59 -0.32
C THR A 77 -7.87 -8.64 -1.84
N PHE A 78 -6.73 -8.70 -2.56
CA PHE A 78 -6.72 -8.97 -4.01
C PHE A 78 -7.44 -10.27 -4.37
N ASN A 79 -7.34 -11.30 -3.54
CA ASN A 79 -8.02 -12.58 -3.74
C ASN A 79 -9.51 -12.53 -3.33
N GLN A 80 -9.87 -11.72 -2.34
CA GLN A 80 -11.26 -11.64 -1.83
C GLN A 80 -12.18 -10.74 -2.67
N ILE A 81 -11.74 -9.52 -2.99
CA ILE A 81 -12.57 -8.51 -3.68
C ILE A 81 -11.99 -8.08 -5.03
N GLY A 82 -10.89 -8.67 -5.45
CA GLY A 82 -10.23 -8.40 -6.72
C GLY A 82 -9.34 -7.15 -6.70
N VAL A 83 -8.34 -7.15 -7.59
CA VAL A 83 -7.38 -6.05 -7.75
C VAL A 83 -8.05 -4.70 -8.03
N THR A 84 -9.09 -4.67 -8.89
CA THR A 84 -9.79 -3.43 -9.29
C THR A 84 -10.42 -2.68 -8.13
N LYS A 85 -10.90 -3.37 -7.09
CA LYS A 85 -11.47 -2.75 -5.89
C LYS A 85 -10.42 -2.55 -4.80
N THR A 86 -9.56 -3.54 -4.60
CA THR A 86 -8.53 -3.51 -3.55
C THR A 86 -7.54 -2.36 -3.76
N MET A 87 -7.11 -2.13 -5.00
CA MET A 87 -6.08 -1.12 -5.29
C MET A 87 -6.54 0.29 -4.91
N PRO A 88 -7.67 0.81 -5.42
CA PRO A 88 -8.18 2.12 -5.01
C PRO A 88 -8.39 2.22 -3.50
N ILE A 89 -9.02 1.22 -2.88
CA ILE A 89 -9.35 1.23 -1.45
C ILE A 89 -8.07 1.27 -0.61
N SER A 90 -7.10 0.41 -0.89
CA SER A 90 -5.85 0.36 -0.13
C SER A 90 -5.01 1.61 -0.33
N THR A 91 -4.94 2.15 -1.55
CA THR A 91 -4.23 3.41 -1.80
C THR A 91 -4.90 4.57 -1.07
N GLY A 92 -6.23 4.63 -1.06
CA GLY A 92 -6.97 5.62 -0.27
C GLY A 92 -6.67 5.54 1.22
N LEU A 93 -6.76 4.33 1.80
CA LEU A 93 -6.43 4.09 3.20
C LEU A 93 -4.97 4.47 3.52
N GLN A 94 -4.03 4.18 2.63
CA GLN A 94 -2.63 4.55 2.80
C GLN A 94 -2.43 6.08 2.77
N ILE A 95 -3.07 6.80 1.84
CA ILE A 95 -2.98 8.27 1.75
C ILE A 95 -3.54 8.89 3.04
N ILE A 96 -4.69 8.42 3.52
CA ILE A 96 -5.30 8.88 4.77
C ILE A 96 -4.35 8.58 5.95
N GLY A 97 -3.90 7.34 6.09
CA GLY A 97 -3.06 6.91 7.22
C GLY A 97 -1.72 7.65 7.28
N THR A 98 -0.99 7.71 6.15
CA THR A 98 0.30 8.40 6.07
C THR A 98 0.16 9.91 6.31
N SER A 99 -0.91 10.53 5.82
CA SER A 99 -1.19 11.95 6.03
C SER A 99 -1.55 12.24 7.50
N LEU A 100 -2.35 11.37 8.14
CA LEU A 100 -2.67 11.48 9.57
C LEU A 100 -1.41 11.34 10.44
N ILE A 101 -0.55 10.36 10.15
CA ILE A 101 0.74 10.19 10.84
C ILE A 101 1.63 11.42 10.63
N GLY A 102 1.72 11.94 9.40
CA GLY A 102 2.42 13.18 9.06
C GLY A 102 2.01 14.36 9.94
N VAL A 103 0.71 14.59 10.04
CA VAL A 103 0.17 15.72 10.80
C VAL A 103 0.25 15.53 12.31
N LEU A 104 -0.04 14.32 12.81
CA LEU A 104 -0.14 14.06 14.26
C LEU A 104 1.23 13.78 14.91
N ILE A 105 2.12 13.05 14.23
CA ILE A 105 3.41 12.63 14.80
C ILE A 105 4.53 13.58 14.36
N PHE A 106 4.61 13.89 13.06
CA PHE A 106 5.67 14.74 12.54
C PHE A 106 5.34 16.24 12.59
N GLY A 107 4.09 16.59 12.97
CA GLY A 107 3.64 17.97 13.04
C GLY A 107 3.61 18.67 11.69
N GLU A 108 3.57 17.89 10.59
CA GLU A 108 3.45 18.44 9.26
C GLU A 108 2.11 19.21 9.16
N TRP A 109 2.12 20.36 8.48
CA TRP A 109 1.00 21.30 8.41
C TRP A 109 0.75 22.10 9.70
N ALA A 110 1.79 22.73 10.26
CA ALA A 110 1.65 23.62 11.41
C ALA A 110 0.63 24.76 11.20
N GLY A 111 0.44 25.24 9.96
CA GLY A 111 -0.52 26.28 9.62
C GLY A 111 -1.98 25.81 9.56
N ALA A 112 -2.92 26.61 10.06
CA ALA A 112 -4.35 26.31 9.99
C ALA A 112 -4.84 26.11 8.54
N ALA A 113 -4.33 26.91 7.59
CA ALA A 113 -4.66 26.78 6.17
C ALA A 113 -4.19 25.45 5.56
N SER A 114 -2.96 24.99 5.89
CA SER A 114 -2.45 23.70 5.40
C SER A 114 -3.25 22.51 5.93
N LYS A 115 -3.76 22.59 7.17
CA LYS A 115 -4.64 21.55 7.73
C LYS A 115 -5.97 21.47 6.99
N TRP A 116 -6.58 22.62 6.69
CA TRP A 116 -7.85 22.66 5.96
C TRP A 116 -7.72 22.19 4.51
N ILE A 117 -6.70 22.65 3.79
CA ILE A 117 -6.44 22.23 2.40
C ILE A 117 -6.12 20.74 2.35
N GLY A 118 -5.27 20.25 3.26
CA GLY A 118 -4.92 18.84 3.34
C GLY A 118 -6.12 17.96 3.69
N ALA A 119 -6.95 18.37 4.65
CA ALA A 119 -8.18 17.65 4.97
C ALA A 119 -9.15 17.58 3.78
N PHE A 120 -9.29 18.68 3.03
CA PHE A 120 -10.13 18.72 1.83
C PHE A 120 -9.57 17.83 0.71
N ALA A 121 -8.25 17.80 0.53
CA ALA A 121 -7.59 16.91 -0.43
C ALA A 121 -7.81 15.43 -0.09
N ILE A 122 -7.70 15.07 1.19
CA ILE A 122 -8.00 13.70 1.65
C ILE A 122 -9.46 13.35 1.38
N LEU A 123 -10.40 14.27 1.62
CA LEU A 123 -11.82 14.07 1.32
C LEU A 123 -12.05 13.80 -0.17
N LEU A 124 -11.42 14.58 -1.06
CA LEU A 124 -11.50 14.36 -2.50
C LEU A 124 -10.91 13.01 -2.91
N VAL A 125 -9.81 12.58 -2.30
CA VAL A 125 -9.22 11.24 -2.52
C VAL A 125 -10.20 10.15 -2.09
N ILE A 126 -10.84 10.28 -0.92
CA ILE A 126 -11.85 9.31 -0.45
C ILE A 126 -13.01 9.19 -1.44
N ILE A 127 -13.50 10.33 -1.96
CA ILE A 127 -14.58 10.36 -2.95
C ILE A 127 -14.11 9.69 -4.26
N GLY A 128 -12.93 10.04 -4.76
CA GLY A 128 -12.37 9.46 -5.99
C GLY A 128 -12.14 7.95 -5.89
N VAL A 129 -11.62 7.47 -4.76
CA VAL A 129 -11.46 6.05 -4.45
C VAL A 129 -12.81 5.35 -4.42
N SER A 130 -13.81 5.96 -3.77
CA SER A 130 -15.17 5.42 -3.70
C SER A 130 -15.78 5.27 -5.09
N CYS A 131 -15.70 6.32 -5.93
CA CYS A 131 -16.16 6.29 -7.32
C CYS A 131 -15.42 5.23 -8.16
N THR A 132 -14.10 5.08 -7.99
CA THR A 132 -13.29 4.12 -8.75
C THR A 132 -13.53 2.68 -8.30
N SER A 133 -13.85 2.46 -7.02
CA SER A 133 -14.16 1.13 -6.47
C SER A 133 -15.53 0.58 -6.90
N ILE A 134 -16.40 1.46 -7.42
CA ILE A 134 -17.67 1.09 -8.05
C ILE A 134 -17.38 0.73 -9.51
N THR A 135 -17.11 -0.55 -9.77
CA THR A 135 -17.06 -1.11 -11.14
C THR A 135 -18.14 -2.17 -11.29
N ASP A 136 -18.74 -2.20 -12.48
CA ASP A 136 -19.95 -2.93 -12.87
C ASP A 136 -20.08 -4.37 -12.35
N GLN A 137 -21.27 -4.65 -11.84
CA GLN A 137 -21.72 -5.96 -11.39
C GLN A 137 -21.92 -6.91 -12.58
N LYS A 138 -21.23 -8.04 -12.57
CA LYS A 138 -21.90 -9.27 -13.00
C LYS A 138 -22.73 -9.78 -11.82
N SER A 139 -24.02 -9.87 -12.08
CA SER A 139 -25.15 -10.15 -11.20
C SER A 139 -24.92 -11.37 -10.30
N GLY A 140 -25.21 -11.26 -9.00
CA GLY A 140 -25.61 -12.44 -8.21
C GLY A 140 -25.04 -12.66 -6.80
N GLU A 141 -24.00 -11.95 -6.35
CA GLU A 141 -23.46 -12.16 -4.99
C GLU A 141 -23.58 -10.92 -4.08
N SER A 142 -23.97 -11.17 -2.83
CA SER A 142 -24.24 -10.20 -1.78
C SER A 142 -23.05 -9.24 -1.54
N THR A 143 -23.13 -8.10 -2.21
CA THR A 143 -22.07 -7.08 -2.36
C THR A 143 -21.61 -6.47 -1.03
N SER A 144 -22.47 -6.42 -0.01
CA SER A 144 -22.12 -5.90 1.32
C SER A 144 -21.17 -6.84 2.08
N GLY A 145 -21.26 -8.16 1.85
CA GLY A 145 -20.50 -9.16 2.61
C GLY A 145 -19.04 -9.31 2.17
N SER A 146 -18.72 -9.13 0.89
CA SER A 146 -17.33 -9.25 0.42
C SER A 146 -16.54 -7.95 0.63
N LEU A 147 -17.17 -6.78 0.48
CA LEU A 147 -16.54 -5.49 0.74
C LEU A 147 -16.23 -5.31 2.24
N THR A 148 -17.15 -5.68 3.13
CA THR A 148 -16.91 -5.65 4.58
C THR A 148 -15.78 -6.59 5.00
N LYS A 149 -15.68 -7.78 4.40
CA LYS A 149 -14.55 -8.71 4.62
C LYS A 149 -13.21 -8.11 4.16
N GLY A 150 -13.18 -7.48 2.98
CA GLY A 150 -11.97 -6.82 2.48
C GLY A 150 -11.53 -5.64 3.36
N LEU A 151 -12.48 -4.81 3.80
CA LEU A 151 -12.19 -3.71 4.74
C LEU A 151 -11.72 -4.21 6.10
N ALA A 152 -12.33 -5.29 6.61
CA ALA A 152 -11.93 -5.92 7.88
C ALA A 152 -10.50 -6.46 7.85
N VAL A 153 -9.97 -6.80 6.67
CA VAL A 153 -8.56 -7.18 6.49
C VAL A 153 -7.69 -5.94 6.27
N LEU A 154 -8.07 -5.01 5.39
CA LEU A 154 -7.24 -3.87 5.01
C LEU A 154 -7.00 -2.86 6.13
N ILE A 155 -8.01 -2.57 6.96
CA ILE A 155 -7.90 -1.57 8.03
C ILE A 155 -6.81 -1.95 9.04
N PRO A 156 -6.83 -3.14 9.66
CA PRO A 156 -5.78 -3.53 10.61
C PRO A 156 -4.42 -3.68 9.93
N THR A 157 -4.36 -4.10 8.67
CA THR A 157 -3.09 -4.23 7.94
C THR A 157 -2.57 -2.88 7.41
N THR A 158 -3.35 -1.81 7.43
CA THR A 158 -2.83 -0.47 7.08
C THR A 158 -1.99 0.13 8.22
N ILE A 159 -2.13 -0.40 9.44
CA ILE A 159 -1.43 0.09 10.64
C ILE A 159 0.01 -0.42 10.70
N GLY A 160 0.29 -1.59 10.12
CA GLY A 160 1.62 -2.18 10.04
C GLY A 160 1.97 -2.40 8.59
#